data_AF-A0A932NLY8-F1
#
_entry.id   AF-A0A932NLY8-F1
#
_cell.length_a   1.000
_cell.length_b   1.000
_cell.length_c   1.000
_cell.angle_alpha   90.00
_cell.angle_beta   90.00
_cell.angle_gamma   90.00
#
_symmetry.space_group_name_H-M   'P 1'
#
loop_
_entity.id
_entity.type
_entity.pdbx_description
1 polymer ?
#
loop_
_entity_poly.entity_id
_entity_poly.type
_entity_poly.pdbx_seq_one_letter_code
_entity_poly.pdbx_strand_id
1 'polypeptide(L)'
;MKHHRGWSLLIGLLASWASSALRRAVLGYGIDRMKEATTEEAYRQAGHNFQRDMAENMMITSVASVPLLQAARTVVRGYEHLHGYKIRFETRWLGKP
;
A
#
# COMPACT_ATOMS: atom_id res chain seq x y z
N MET A 1 -34.67 -5.73 31.14
CA MET A 1 -33.85 -5.04 30.10
C MET A 1 -32.52 -5.74 29.78
N LYS A 2 -32.47 -7.08 29.63
CA LYS A 2 -31.21 -7.82 29.32
C LYS A 2 -31.12 -8.33 27.86
N HIS A 3 -32.19 -8.18 27.06
CA HIS A 3 -32.27 -8.76 25.71
C HIS A 3 -31.62 -7.94 24.58
N HIS A 4 -31.34 -6.64 24.76
CA HIS A 4 -30.82 -5.79 23.66
C HIS A 4 -29.31 -5.94 23.39
N ARG A 5 -28.50 -6.38 24.38
CA ARG A 5 -27.03 -6.42 24.22
C ARG A 5 -26.53 -7.53 23.30
N GLY A 6 -27.24 -8.67 23.25
CA GLY A 6 -26.84 -9.80 22.40
C GLY A 6 -26.99 -9.50 20.90
N TRP A 7 -28.03 -8.77 20.52
CA TRP A 7 -28.31 -8.40 19.13
C TRP A 7 -27.30 -7.37 18.59
N SER A 8 -26.90 -6.41 19.42
CA SER A 8 -25.89 -5.41 19.02
C SER A 8 -24.51 -6.03 18.77
N LEU A 9 -24.12 -7.04 19.56
CA LEU A 9 -22.87 -7.78 19.35
C LEU A 9 -22.90 -8.60 18.06
N LEU A 10 -24.03 -9.25 17.77
CA LEU A 10 -24.19 -10.04 16.54
C LEU A 10 -24.14 -9.17 15.29
N ILE A 11 -24.80 -8.00 15.30
CA ILE A 11 -24.76 -7.02 14.21
C ILE A 11 -23.35 -6.48 14.00
N GLY A 12 -22.63 -6.16 15.09
CA GLY A 12 -21.24 -5.69 15.01
C GLY A 12 -20.29 -6.72 14.40
N LEU A 13 -20.44 -8.00 14.77
CA LEU A 13 -19.66 -9.10 14.20
C LEU A 13 -19.95 -9.31 12.72
N LEU A 14 -21.23 -9.26 12.32
CA LEU A 14 -21.63 -9.38 10.92
C LEU A 14 -21.09 -8.24 10.06
N ALA A 15 -21.16 -6.99 10.56
CA ALA A 15 -20.61 -5.83 9.87
C ALA A 15 -19.07 -5.92 9.71
N SER A 16 -18.37 -6.37 10.75
CA SER A 16 -16.91 -6.58 10.70
C SER A 16 -16.51 -7.69 9.71
N TRP A 17 -17.25 -8.80 9.70
CA TRP A 17 -17.04 -9.90 8.76
C TRP A 17 -17.30 -9.46 7.31
N ALA A 18 -18.42 -8.75 7.06
CA ALA A 18 -18.75 -8.24 5.74
C ALA A 18 -17.71 -7.23 5.24
N SER A 19 -17.22 -6.33 6.10
CA SER A 19 -16.13 -5.40 5.75
C SER A 19 -14.84 -6.15 5.40
N SER A 20 -14.51 -7.21 6.15
CA SER A 20 -13.32 -8.02 5.89
C SER A 20 -13.42 -8.83 4.59
N ALA A 21 -14.61 -9.36 4.27
CA ALA A 21 -14.86 -10.09 3.04
C ALA A 21 -14.80 -9.17 1.81
N LEU A 22 -15.42 -7.99 1.90
CA LEU A 22 -15.36 -6.97 0.86
C LEU A 22 -13.91 -6.55 0.59
N ARG A 23 -13.13 -6.24 1.63
CA ARG A 23 -11.70 -5.89 1.47
C ARG A 23 -10.91 -6.98 0.74
N ARG A 24 -11.12 -8.26 1.10
CA ARG A 24 -10.44 -9.38 0.43
C ARG A 24 -10.84 -9.50 -1.04
N ALA A 25 -12.12 -9.32 -1.36
CA ALA A 25 -12.62 -9.39 -2.72
C ALA A 25 -12.04 -8.27 -3.60
N VAL A 26 -12.05 -7.02 -3.13
CA VAL A 26 -11.52 -5.88 -3.89
C VAL A 26 -10.00 -6.01 -4.08
N LEU A 27 -9.26 -6.41 -3.04
CA LEU A 27 -7.81 -6.65 -3.15
C LEU A 27 -7.50 -7.75 -4.15
N GLY A 28 -8.17 -8.90 -4.06
CA GLY A 28 -7.95 -10.03 -4.96
C GLY A 28 -8.23 -9.66 -6.41
N TYR A 29 -9.42 -9.13 -6.67
CA TYR A 29 -9.86 -8.78 -8.03
C TYR A 29 -8.94 -7.75 -8.71
N GLY A 30 -8.58 -6.67 -8.02
CA GLY A 30 -7.72 -5.64 -8.59
C GLY A 30 -6.30 -6.14 -8.89
N ILE A 31 -5.74 -6.97 -8.01
CA ILE A 31 -4.43 -7.60 -8.22
C ILE A 31 -4.47 -8.56 -9.41
N ASP A 32 -5.53 -9.35 -9.54
CA ASP A 32 -5.65 -10.32 -10.63
C ASP A 32 -5.78 -9.62 -11.99
N ARG A 33 -6.55 -8.53 -12.10
CA ARG A 33 -6.61 -7.70 -13.31
C ARG A 33 -5.26 -7.12 -13.71
N MET A 34 -4.45 -6.67 -12.74
CA MET A 34 -3.09 -6.19 -13.01
C MET A 34 -2.17 -7.34 -13.48
N LYS A 35 -2.28 -8.54 -12.90
CA LYS A 35 -1.48 -9.70 -13.32
C LYS A 35 -1.85 -10.21 -14.72
N GLU A 36 -3.12 -10.11 -15.10
CA GLU A 36 -3.61 -10.54 -16.41
C GLU A 36 -3.32 -9.54 -17.54
N ALA A 37 -2.89 -8.31 -17.21
CA ALA A 37 -2.59 -7.30 -18.21
C ALA A 37 -1.36 -7.68 -19.04
N THR A 38 -1.54 -7.82 -20.35
CA THR A 38 -0.49 -8.23 -21.29
C THR A 38 0.28 -7.05 -21.89
N THR A 39 -0.15 -5.83 -21.63
CA THR A 39 0.50 -4.60 -22.10
C THR A 39 0.68 -3.62 -20.94
N GLU A 40 1.68 -2.74 -21.07
CA GLU A 40 1.96 -1.71 -20.06
C GLU A 40 0.77 -0.75 -19.87
N GLU A 41 0.08 -0.41 -20.96
CA GLU A 41 -1.09 0.47 -20.90
C GLU A 41 -2.27 -0.21 -20.18
N ALA A 42 -2.53 -1.48 -20.46
CA ALA A 42 -3.56 -2.25 -19.75
C ALA A 42 -3.22 -2.39 -18.26
N TYR A 43 -1.94 -2.58 -17.93
CA TYR A 43 -1.47 -2.65 -16.56
C TYR A 43 -1.69 -1.33 -15.81
N ARG A 44 -1.33 -0.19 -16.42
CA ARG A 44 -1.57 1.15 -15.85
C ARG A 44 -3.05 1.40 -15.63
N GLN A 45 -3.88 1.12 -16.61
CA GLN A 45 -5.33 1.31 -16.49
C GLN A 45 -5.93 0.44 -15.38
N ALA A 46 -5.51 -0.83 -15.28
CA ALA A 46 -5.93 -1.73 -14.20
C ALA A 46 -5.48 -1.20 -12.82
N GLY A 47 -4.25 -0.69 -12.72
CA GLY A 47 -3.73 -0.06 -11.51
C GLY A 47 -4.52 1.18 -11.08
N HIS A 48 -4.87 2.06 -12.02
CA HIS A 48 -5.68 3.24 -11.72
C HIS A 48 -7.10 2.89 -11.28
N ASN A 49 -7.73 1.92 -11.94
CA ASN A 49 -9.04 1.42 -11.53
C ASN A 49 -8.98 0.84 -10.11
N PHE A 50 -7.96 0.03 -9.82
CA PHE A 50 -7.76 -0.52 -8.48
C PHE A 50 -7.54 0.55 -7.42
N GLN A 51 -6.73 1.58 -7.70
CA GLN A 51 -6.53 2.71 -6.79
C GLN A 51 -7.83 3.48 -6.50
N ARG A 52 -8.66 3.69 -7.53
CA ARG A 52 -9.99 4.30 -7.36
C ARG A 52 -10.87 3.45 -6.45
N ASP A 53 -10.93 2.14 -6.67
CA ASP A 53 -11.73 1.23 -5.84
C ASP A 53 -11.25 1.22 -4.38
N MET A 54 -9.93 1.29 -4.14
CA MET A 54 -9.36 1.46 -2.80
C MET A 54 -9.83 2.74 -2.11
N ALA A 55 -9.86 3.85 -2.85
CA ALA A 55 -10.23 5.16 -2.34
C ALA A 55 -11.74 5.24 -2.04
N GLU A 56 -12.58 4.81 -2.98
CA GLU A 56 -14.05 4.82 -2.85
C GLU A 56 -14.54 3.96 -1.69
N ASN A 57 -13.85 2.84 -1.43
CA ASN A 57 -14.18 1.94 -0.32
C ASN A 57 -13.42 2.28 0.98
N MET A 58 -12.72 3.42 1.04
CA MET A 58 -11.90 3.86 2.17
C MET A 58 -11.01 2.75 2.75
N MET A 59 -10.43 1.93 1.87
CA MET A 59 -9.71 0.74 2.28
C MET A 59 -8.37 1.04 2.93
N ILE A 60 -7.76 2.18 2.57
CA ILE A 60 -6.52 2.68 3.15
C ILE A 60 -6.73 4.15 3.50
N THR A 61 -6.56 4.50 4.78
CA THR A 61 -6.51 5.89 5.25
C THR A 61 -5.07 6.41 5.10
N SER A 62 -4.58 6.51 3.87
CA SER A 62 -3.27 7.11 3.60
C SER A 62 -3.47 8.56 3.21
N VAL A 63 -2.92 9.47 4.01
CA VAL A 63 -3.02 10.92 3.79
C VAL A 63 -1.85 11.43 2.94
N ALA A 64 -0.68 10.78 3.04
CA ALA A 64 0.51 11.12 2.28
C ALA A 64 1.49 9.94 2.26
N SER A 65 2.38 9.91 1.26
CA SER A 65 3.58 9.07 1.31
C SER A 65 4.56 9.65 2.33
N VAL A 66 5.30 8.76 3.03
CA VAL A 66 6.33 9.19 3.97
C VAL A 66 7.49 9.80 3.19
N PRO A 67 7.87 11.08 3.42
CA PRO A 67 9.05 11.64 2.79
C PRO A 67 10.30 10.93 3.32
N LEU A 68 11.15 10.44 2.41
CA LEU A 68 12.42 9.86 2.79
C LEU A 68 13.45 10.98 3.01
N LEU A 69 13.76 11.26 4.27
CA LEU A 69 14.83 12.18 4.66
C LEU A 69 16.07 11.38 5.03
N GLN A 70 17.20 11.63 4.36
CA GLN A 70 18.47 11.02 4.68
C GLN A 70 19.55 12.10 4.88
N ALA A 71 20.13 12.14 6.07
CA ALA A 71 21.33 12.93 6.34
C ALA A 71 22.57 12.06 6.10
N ALA A 72 23.46 12.52 5.24
CA ALA A 72 24.74 11.85 4.96
C ALA A 72 25.90 12.79 5.28
N ARG A 73 27.03 12.22 5.73
CA ARG A 73 28.28 12.97 5.88
C ARG A 73 28.81 13.35 4.50
N THR A 74 29.41 14.54 4.39
CA THR A 74 29.94 15.08 3.11
C THR A 74 30.97 14.19 2.41
N VAL A 75 31.66 13.33 3.16
CA VAL A 75 32.69 12.41 2.65
C VAL A 75 32.12 11.10 2.09
N VAL A 76 30.86 10.79 2.36
CA VAL A 76 30.22 9.54 1.90
C VAL A 76 29.54 9.79 0.56
N ARG A 77 29.96 9.03 -0.45
CA ARG A 77 29.46 9.13 -1.83
C ARG A 77 28.81 7.82 -2.27
N GLY A 78 28.03 7.89 -3.36
CA GLY A 78 27.48 6.71 -4.03
C GLY A 78 26.17 6.19 -3.46
N TYR A 79 25.42 7.03 -2.72
CA TYR A 79 24.06 6.71 -2.31
C TYR A 79 23.12 6.68 -3.52
N GLU A 80 22.58 5.52 -3.83
CA GLU A 80 21.41 5.40 -4.71
C GLU A 80 20.18 5.06 -3.89
N HIS A 81 19.16 5.90 -4.00
CA HIS A 81 17.85 5.66 -3.41
C HIS A 81 17.08 4.71 -4.32
N LEU A 82 16.85 3.50 -3.83
CA LEU A 82 15.96 2.54 -4.47
C LEU A 82 14.56 2.64 -3.84
N HIS A 83 13.55 2.14 -4.56
CA HIS A 83 12.21 2.05 -4.02
C HIS A 83 12.17 1.27 -2.69
N GLY A 84 11.46 1.82 -1.71
CA GLY A 84 11.16 1.15 -0.43
C GLY A 84 12.34 1.09 0.56
N TYR A 85 12.82 2.25 1.01
CA TYR A 85 13.87 2.42 2.04
C TYR A 85 15.21 1.71 1.75
N LYS A 86 15.41 1.20 0.54
CA LYS A 86 16.62 0.51 0.15
C LYS A 86 17.66 1.52 -0.32
N ILE A 87 18.85 1.43 0.28
CA ILE A 87 20.01 2.22 -0.11
C ILE A 87 21.02 1.26 -0.73
N ARG A 88 21.50 1.61 -1.91
CA ARG A 88 22.59 0.92 -2.59
C ARG A 88 23.83 1.80 -2.61
N PHE A 89 24.99 1.14 -2.60
CA PHE A 89 26.30 1.77 -2.71
C PHE A 89 27.02 1.19 -3.92
N GLU A 90 27.01 1.90 -5.05
CA GLU A 90 27.69 1.41 -6.27
C GLU A 90 29.20 1.65 -6.27
N THR A 91 29.70 2.64 -5.50
CA THR A 91 31.10 3.10 -5.59
C THR A 91 31.81 3.17 -4.23
N ARG A 92 33.15 3.29 -4.25
CA ARG A 92 34.00 3.40 -3.06
C ARG A 92 33.51 4.51 -2.11
N TRP A 93 33.34 4.15 -0.84
CA TRP A 93 32.59 4.92 0.16
C TRP A 93 33.27 6.19 0.67
N LEU A 94 34.59 6.32 0.48
CA LEU A 94 35.39 7.41 1.01
C LEU A 94 36.24 7.99 -0.13
N GLY A 95 36.05 9.27 -0.42
CA GLY A 95 37.09 10.03 -1.10
C GLY A 95 38.33 10.06 -0.21
N LYS A 96 39.54 10.04 -0.80
CA LYS A 96 40.75 10.34 -0.01
C LYS A 96 40.54 11.72 0.66
N PRO A 97 40.93 11.86 1.94
CA PRO A 97 40.85 13.14 2.63
C PRO A 97 41.62 14.23 1.87
#